data_AF-A0A7M3YW75-F1
#
_entry.id   AF-A0A7M3YW75-F1
#
_cell.length_a   1.000
_cell.length_b   1.000
_cell.length_c   1.000
_cell.angle_alpha   90.00
_cell.angle_beta   90.00
_cell.angle_gamma   90.00
#
_symmetry.space_group_name_H-M   'P 1'
#
loop_
_entity.id
_entity.type
_entity.pdbx_description
1 polymer ?
#
loop_
_entity_poly.entity_id
_entity_poly.type
_entity_poly.pdbx_seq_one_letter_code
_entity_poly.pdbx_strand_id
1 'polypeptide(L)'
;MGAPDLLNPERRMLRAMQLSESDRSWDLESLLAACDWTDQAVAVGAGHGLENHGLVNLDEQVLREISLDLGGEDAHENGLLEHRIWTWMNGFDEGTSPSMQGLQEAFERHEAGPGVGLLKQLGVSIEGGLLVASNPDGISETIASRTAFLASLPALAETLDQEMLRHFSARKNLIKAVERTVRHWTLTADGQAVSSDDLQESVVITDITPELLQGEEWKTAEFRSFDVTLEAATPRTGRSHPMQALIERIRAIFLEMGFSELVDDYVQSAGWNMDALFIPQDHPAREMQDTFYLDQPSSIDLDDDVLQAWKAIHEHGGETGST
;
A
#
# COMPACT_ATOMS: atom_id res chain seq x y z
N MET A 1 30.37 1.97 -35.09
CA MET A 1 28.97 1.53 -35.17
C MET A 1 28.13 2.79 -35.20
N GLY A 2 27.05 2.83 -35.99
CA GLY A 2 26.18 4.02 -36.00
C GLY A 2 25.61 4.27 -34.59
N ALA A 3 25.30 5.53 -34.31
CA ALA A 3 24.64 5.93 -33.08
C ALA A 3 23.49 4.97 -32.75
N PRO A 4 23.43 4.39 -31.54
CA PRO A 4 22.19 3.85 -31.03
C PRO A 4 21.11 4.94 -31.07
N ASP A 5 19.83 4.55 -31.11
CA ASP A 5 18.66 5.46 -31.10
C ASP A 5 18.53 6.15 -29.72
N LEU A 6 19.56 6.93 -29.38
CA LEU A 6 19.74 7.56 -28.07
C LEU A 6 18.81 8.76 -27.95
N LEU A 7 18.21 8.91 -26.78
CA LEU A 7 17.45 10.10 -26.42
C LEU A 7 18.38 11.29 -26.14
N ASN A 8 17.88 12.52 -26.24
CA ASN A 8 18.67 13.72 -25.95
C ASN A 8 19.36 13.71 -24.57
N PRO A 9 18.71 13.27 -23.48
CA PRO A 9 19.39 13.15 -22.20
C PRO A 9 20.57 12.16 -22.22
N GLU A 10 20.41 11.03 -22.90
CA GLU A 10 21.45 10.00 -23.06
C GLU A 10 22.62 10.53 -23.88
N ARG A 11 22.35 11.23 -25.00
CA ARG A 11 23.37 11.90 -25.82
C ARG A 11 24.17 12.91 -25.00
N ARG A 12 23.48 13.76 -24.22
CA ARG A 12 24.12 14.77 -23.36
C ARG A 12 25.01 14.14 -22.30
N MET A 13 24.50 13.13 -21.59
CA MET A 13 25.25 12.42 -20.55
C MET A 13 26.48 11.71 -21.13
N LEU A 14 26.31 10.96 -22.22
CA LEU A 14 27.42 10.26 -22.85
C LEU A 14 28.49 11.23 -23.35
N ARG A 15 28.08 12.36 -23.94
CA ARG A 15 29.01 13.42 -24.36
C ARG A 15 29.77 14.02 -23.18
N ALA A 16 29.08 14.31 -22.07
CA ALA A 16 29.72 14.86 -20.87
C ALA A 16 30.75 13.88 -20.30
N MET A 17 30.44 12.58 -20.28
CA MET A 17 31.34 11.53 -19.83
C MET A 17 32.57 11.38 -20.75
N GLN A 18 32.38 11.41 -22.08
CA GLN A 18 33.46 11.34 -23.07
C GLN A 18 34.45 12.51 -23.02
N LEU A 19 34.01 13.69 -22.56
CA LEU A 19 34.86 14.87 -22.41
C LEU A 19 35.76 14.81 -21.17
N SER A 20 35.63 13.77 -20.34
CA SER A 20 36.42 13.53 -19.14
C SER A 20 37.41 12.36 -19.30
N GLU A 21 38.15 12.04 -18.25
CA GLU A 21 39.03 10.86 -18.24
C GLU A 21 38.20 9.57 -18.37
N SER A 22 38.64 8.66 -19.25
CA SER A 22 37.88 7.46 -19.65
C SER A 22 37.59 6.48 -18.51
N ASP A 23 38.42 6.44 -17.47
CA ASP A 23 38.25 5.56 -16.30
C ASP A 23 37.55 6.25 -15.11
N ARG A 24 37.03 7.47 -15.30
CA ARG A 24 36.35 8.19 -14.23
C ARG A 24 35.03 7.52 -13.88
N SER A 25 34.84 7.25 -12.59
CA SER A 25 33.51 6.93 -12.02
C SER A 25 32.74 8.23 -11.75
N TRP A 26 31.50 8.26 -12.22
CA TRP A 26 30.60 9.41 -12.12
C TRP A 26 29.51 9.12 -11.11
N ASP A 27 29.39 9.95 -10.08
CA ASP A 27 28.24 9.95 -9.17
C ASP A 27 27.09 10.82 -9.73
N LEU A 28 25.93 10.74 -9.10
CA LEU A 28 24.75 11.50 -9.50
C LEU A 28 24.98 13.01 -9.50
N GLU A 29 25.66 13.55 -8.49
CA GLU A 29 25.87 14.99 -8.33
C GLU A 29 26.80 15.56 -9.42
N SER A 30 27.89 14.85 -9.71
CA SER A 30 28.81 15.23 -10.77
C SER A 30 28.18 15.17 -12.16
N LEU A 31 27.31 14.18 -12.44
CA LEU A 31 26.57 14.10 -13.70
C LEU A 31 25.55 15.23 -13.85
N LEU A 32 24.79 15.52 -12.80
CA LEU A 32 23.84 16.64 -12.81
C LEU A 32 24.57 17.95 -13.12
N ALA A 33 25.71 18.19 -12.47
CA ALA A 33 26.52 19.39 -12.70
C ALA A 33 27.11 19.43 -14.13
N ALA A 34 27.61 18.31 -14.64
CA ALA A 34 28.20 18.25 -15.98
C ALA A 34 27.18 18.35 -17.12
N CYS A 35 25.94 17.92 -16.90
CA CYS A 35 24.86 17.95 -17.89
C CYS A 35 23.89 19.13 -17.73
N ASP A 36 24.13 20.02 -16.77
CA ASP A 36 23.27 21.14 -16.40
C ASP A 36 21.82 20.69 -16.12
N TRP A 37 21.69 19.66 -15.28
CA TRP A 37 20.41 19.07 -14.87
C TRP A 37 20.12 19.38 -13.41
N THR A 38 18.85 19.65 -13.12
CA THR A 38 18.34 19.85 -11.76
C THR A 38 17.51 18.67 -11.26
N ASP A 39 17.01 17.83 -12.17
CA ASP A 39 16.18 16.68 -11.86
C ASP A 39 16.98 15.37 -11.93
N GLN A 40 17.07 14.69 -10.79
CA GLN A 40 17.72 13.39 -10.66
C GLN A 40 17.08 12.32 -11.55
N ALA A 41 15.78 12.40 -11.82
CA ALA A 41 15.08 11.40 -12.65
C ALA A 41 15.60 11.41 -14.09
N VAL A 42 15.99 12.56 -14.63
CA VAL A 42 16.57 12.69 -15.97
C VAL A 42 17.92 11.98 -16.04
N ALA A 43 18.78 12.21 -15.05
CA ALA A 43 20.10 11.56 -14.98
C ALA A 43 20.00 10.05 -14.82
N VAL A 44 19.11 9.59 -13.93
CA VAL A 44 18.89 8.15 -13.71
C VAL A 44 18.32 7.49 -14.97
N GLY A 45 17.30 8.08 -15.58
CA GLY A 45 16.70 7.54 -16.81
C GLY A 45 17.69 7.49 -17.97
N ALA A 46 18.47 8.55 -18.19
CA ALA A 46 19.54 8.57 -19.19
C ALA A 46 20.61 7.51 -18.91
N GLY A 47 21.01 7.36 -17.64
CA GLY A 47 21.96 6.35 -17.20
C GLY A 47 21.50 4.92 -17.49
N HIS A 48 20.24 4.58 -17.16
CA HIS A 48 19.65 3.28 -17.49
C HIS A 48 19.53 3.05 -19.00
N GLY A 49 19.17 4.08 -19.77
CA GLY A 49 19.14 4.01 -21.23
C GLY A 49 20.51 3.67 -21.82
N LEU A 50 21.55 4.40 -21.39
CA LEU A 50 22.93 4.16 -21.83
C LEU A 50 23.46 2.78 -21.41
N GLU A 51 23.09 2.29 -20.22
CA GLU A 51 23.40 0.93 -19.77
C GLU A 51 22.72 -0.14 -20.64
N ASN A 52 21.44 0.03 -20.95
CA ASN A 52 20.70 -0.88 -21.83
C ASN A 52 21.33 -0.96 -23.24
N HIS A 53 21.93 0.14 -23.69
CA HIS A 53 22.70 0.20 -24.94
C HIS A 53 24.14 -0.31 -24.82
N GLY A 54 24.62 -0.67 -23.61
CA GLY A 54 25.98 -1.16 -23.36
C GLY A 54 27.07 -0.08 -23.38
N LEU A 55 26.70 1.20 -23.35
CA LEU A 55 27.62 2.33 -23.50
C LEU A 55 28.21 2.79 -22.15
N VAL A 56 27.52 2.48 -21.06
CA VAL A 56 27.91 2.83 -19.69
C VAL A 56 27.65 1.62 -18.80
N ASN A 57 28.54 1.33 -17.87
CA ASN A 57 28.26 0.39 -16.78
C ASN A 57 27.70 1.17 -15.59
N LEU A 58 26.61 0.66 -15.02
CA LEU A 58 25.98 1.18 -13.83
C LEU A 58 26.29 0.28 -12.63
N ASP A 59 26.88 0.85 -11.58
CA ASP A 59 27.00 0.23 -10.26
C ASP A 59 25.95 0.85 -9.33
N GLU A 60 24.93 0.06 -8.96
CA GLU A 60 23.90 0.47 -8.01
C GLU A 60 24.13 -0.17 -6.64
N GLN A 61 24.19 0.67 -5.61
CA GLN A 61 24.29 0.21 -4.23
C GLN A 61 23.11 0.75 -3.42
N VAL A 62 22.35 -0.15 -2.81
CA VAL A 62 21.23 0.21 -1.92
C VAL A 62 21.78 0.37 -0.51
N LEU A 63 21.87 1.61 -0.04
CA LEU A 63 22.24 1.92 1.33
C LEU A 63 20.98 1.97 2.19
N ARG A 64 20.99 1.25 3.30
CA ARG A 64 19.92 1.31 4.30
C ARG A 64 20.36 2.19 5.45
N GLU A 65 19.81 3.39 5.51
CA GLU A 65 20.01 4.32 6.62
C GLU A 65 18.91 4.12 7.66
N ILE A 66 19.30 4.07 8.94
CA ILE A 66 18.36 4.05 10.05
C ILE A 66 18.32 5.45 10.63
N SER A 67 17.13 6.02 10.71
CA SER A 67 16.89 7.33 11.30
C SER A 67 15.84 7.23 12.41
N LEU A 68 15.75 8.27 13.24
CA LEU A 68 14.65 8.39 14.20
C LEU A 68 13.31 8.52 13.46
N ASP A 69 12.29 7.92 14.05
CA ASP A 69 10.89 8.16 13.69
C ASP A 69 10.22 9.02 14.78
N LEU A 70 8.95 9.38 14.62
CA LEU A 70 8.26 10.35 15.50
C LEU A 70 8.41 10.08 17.00
N GLY A 71 8.27 8.82 17.44
CA GLY A 71 8.45 8.43 18.84
C GLY A 71 9.92 8.31 19.25
N GLY A 72 10.84 8.13 18.30
CA GLY A 72 12.27 8.15 18.54
C GLY A 72 12.80 9.55 18.76
N GLU A 73 12.28 10.54 18.02
CA GLU A 73 12.56 11.96 18.23
C GLU A 73 12.09 12.38 19.63
N ASP A 74 10.86 12.02 20.02
CA ASP A 74 10.34 12.26 21.38
C ASP A 74 11.19 11.55 22.45
N ALA A 75 11.58 10.29 22.22
CA ALA A 75 12.46 9.56 23.14
C ALA A 75 13.88 10.14 23.22
N HIS A 76 14.35 10.83 22.18
CA HIS A 76 15.64 11.51 22.17
C HIS A 76 15.57 12.83 22.96
N GLU A 77 14.48 13.58 22.85
CA GLU A 77 14.27 14.84 23.57
C GLU A 77 13.83 14.66 25.03
N ASN A 78 12.81 13.84 25.26
CA ASN A 78 12.16 13.64 26.56
C ASN A 78 12.67 12.39 27.31
N GLY A 79 13.54 11.61 26.67
CA GLY A 79 14.09 10.38 27.20
C GLY A 79 13.19 9.16 26.95
N LEU A 80 13.83 8.01 26.78
CA LEU A 80 13.15 6.72 26.63
C LEU A 80 12.18 6.45 27.78
N LEU A 81 11.06 5.80 27.49
CA LEU A 81 10.07 5.43 28.50
C LEU A 81 10.69 4.64 29.65
N GLU A 82 11.54 3.66 29.35
CA GLU A 82 12.27 2.90 30.38
C GLU A 82 13.22 3.79 31.21
N HIS A 83 13.85 4.81 30.61
CA HIS A 83 14.70 5.75 31.32
C HIS A 83 13.88 6.66 32.25
N ARG A 84 12.75 7.17 31.77
CA ARG A 84 11.82 7.99 32.56
C ARG A 84 11.28 7.21 33.76
N ILE A 85 10.83 5.98 33.54
CA ILE A 85 10.30 5.13 34.62
C ILE A 85 11.42 4.73 35.58
N TRP A 86 12.62 4.40 35.09
CA TRP A 86 13.77 4.06 35.94
C TRP A 86 14.20 5.24 36.83
N THR A 87 14.24 6.45 36.25
CA THR A 87 14.52 7.69 37.00
C THR A 87 13.45 7.94 38.07
N TRP A 88 12.17 7.72 37.74
CA TRP A 88 11.07 7.79 38.70
C TRP A 88 11.21 6.75 39.82
N MET A 89 11.57 5.50 39.50
CA MET A 89 11.80 4.45 40.50
C MET A 89 12.94 4.77 41.48
N ASN A 90 13.98 5.45 41.01
CA ASN A 90 15.15 5.82 41.83
C ASN A 90 14.96 7.15 42.58
N GLY A 91 13.88 7.89 42.34
CA GLY A 91 13.61 9.20 42.96
C GLY A 91 12.92 9.15 44.32
N PHE A 92 12.76 7.96 44.91
CA PHE A 92 12.07 7.78 46.20
C PHE A 92 13.05 7.75 47.38
N ASP A 93 12.77 8.55 48.42
CA ASP A 93 13.53 8.60 49.68
C ASP A 93 13.05 7.54 50.71
N GLU A 94 13.80 7.37 51.82
CA GLU A 94 13.49 6.44 52.91
C GLU A 94 12.03 6.59 53.42
N GLY A 95 11.19 5.62 53.06
CA GLY A 95 9.79 5.52 53.49
C GLY A 95 8.76 5.53 52.36
N THR A 96 9.17 5.82 51.13
CA THR A 96 8.31 5.73 49.95
C THR A 96 8.89 4.68 49.00
N SER A 97 8.05 3.81 48.43
CA SER A 97 8.50 2.73 47.55
C SER A 97 7.80 2.81 46.19
N PRO A 98 8.48 2.46 45.09
CA PRO A 98 7.88 2.46 43.76
C PRO A 98 6.83 1.35 43.68
N SER A 99 5.55 1.74 43.82
CA SER A 99 4.42 0.81 43.74
C SER A 99 3.77 0.84 42.37
N MET A 100 3.09 -0.25 42.00
CA MET A 100 2.29 -0.32 40.78
C MET A 100 1.20 0.76 40.72
N GLN A 101 0.63 1.13 41.86
CA GLN A 101 -0.34 2.23 41.95
C GLN A 101 0.32 3.57 41.66
N GLY A 102 1.49 3.84 42.26
CA GLY A 102 2.25 5.06 42.00
C GLY A 102 2.67 5.21 40.54
N LEU A 103 2.98 4.10 39.86
CA LEU A 103 3.30 4.13 38.42
C LEU A 103 2.10 4.55 37.58
N GLN A 104 0.89 4.08 37.92
CA GLN A 104 -0.35 4.46 37.24
C GLN A 104 -0.80 5.90 37.53
N GLU A 105 -0.33 6.49 38.63
CA GLU A 105 -0.56 7.89 38.98
C GLU A 105 0.45 8.83 38.29
N ALA A 106 1.69 8.38 38.09
CA ALA A 106 2.77 9.17 37.51
C ALA A 106 2.86 9.12 35.98
N PHE A 107 2.36 8.05 35.34
CA PHE A 107 2.42 7.85 33.90
C PHE A 107 1.03 7.58 33.31
N GLU A 108 0.84 8.00 32.07
CA GLU A 108 -0.43 7.78 31.35
C GLU A 108 -0.71 6.29 31.13
N ARG A 109 -1.99 5.92 30.98
CA ARG A 109 -2.38 4.50 30.82
C ARG A 109 -1.69 3.80 29.65
N HIS A 110 -1.42 4.54 28.57
CA HIS A 110 -0.76 4.02 27.37
C HIS A 110 0.76 3.89 27.54
N GLU A 111 1.35 4.50 28.58
CA GLU A 111 2.78 4.41 28.93
C GLU A 111 3.02 3.38 30.04
N ALA A 112 2.20 3.39 31.08
CA ALA A 112 2.37 2.54 32.26
C ALA A 112 2.32 1.03 31.91
N GLY A 113 1.40 0.62 31.05
CA GLY A 113 1.27 -0.78 30.60
C GLY A 113 2.52 -1.29 29.88
N PRO A 114 2.93 -0.69 28.75
CA PRO A 114 4.16 -1.03 28.04
C PRO A 114 5.42 -0.87 28.91
N GLY A 115 5.46 0.15 29.76
CA GLY A 115 6.56 0.42 30.68
C GLY A 115 6.87 -0.73 31.63
N VAL A 116 5.84 -1.36 32.22
CA VAL A 116 6.01 -2.56 33.06
C VAL A 116 6.61 -3.73 32.27
N GLY A 117 6.21 -3.89 31.00
CA GLY A 117 6.78 -4.90 30.12
C GLY A 117 8.28 -4.70 29.87
N LEU A 118 8.69 -3.47 29.62
CA LEU A 118 10.10 -3.09 29.41
C LEU A 118 10.94 -3.28 30.68
N LEU A 119 10.42 -2.85 31.84
CA LEU A 119 11.09 -3.04 33.13
C LEU A 119 11.28 -4.51 33.46
N LYS A 120 10.28 -5.36 33.18
CA LYS A 120 10.39 -6.81 33.40
C LYS A 120 11.48 -7.44 32.53
N GLN A 121 11.63 -6.99 31.29
CA GLN A 121 12.72 -7.42 30.40
C GLN A 121 14.10 -6.96 30.90
N LEU A 122 14.18 -5.82 31.59
CA LEU A 122 15.40 -5.30 32.20
C LEU A 122 15.75 -5.97 33.54
N GLY A 123 14.87 -6.81 34.11
CA GLY A 123 15.12 -7.53 35.37
C GLY A 123 14.48 -6.89 36.60
N VAL A 124 13.42 -6.10 36.41
CA VAL A 124 12.56 -5.62 37.50
C VAL A 124 11.40 -6.59 37.73
N SER A 125 11.26 -7.10 38.95
CA SER A 125 10.15 -7.96 39.38
C SER A 125 9.09 -7.15 40.12
N ILE A 126 7.87 -7.71 40.21
CA ILE A 126 6.80 -7.16 41.04
C ILE A 126 6.63 -8.06 42.26
N GLU A 127 6.95 -7.56 43.45
CA GLU A 127 6.87 -8.28 44.72
C GLU A 127 5.93 -7.54 45.66
N GLY A 128 4.79 -8.14 46.01
CA GLY A 128 3.82 -7.51 46.91
C GLY A 128 3.24 -6.18 46.41
N GLY A 129 3.24 -5.94 45.09
CA GLY A 129 2.80 -4.67 44.48
C GLY A 129 3.89 -3.59 44.36
N LEU A 130 5.12 -3.89 44.79
CA LEU A 130 6.30 -3.04 44.66
C LEU A 130 7.16 -3.49 43.49
N LEU A 131 7.78 -2.54 42.80
CA LEU A 131 8.74 -2.77 41.73
C LEU A 131 10.13 -2.94 42.34
N VAL A 132 10.72 -4.13 42.22
CA VAL A 132 12.02 -4.49 42.80
C VAL A 132 13.00 -4.78 41.68
N ALA A 133 14.13 -4.07 41.66
CA ALA A 133 15.18 -4.29 40.68
C ALA A 133 16.18 -5.32 41.19
N SER A 134 16.41 -6.39 40.42
CA SER A 134 17.37 -7.44 40.79
C SER A 134 18.84 -6.99 40.61
N ASN A 135 19.11 -6.08 39.67
CA ASN A 135 20.45 -5.53 39.41
C ASN A 135 20.37 -4.05 38.94
N PRO A 136 20.32 -3.08 39.86
CA PRO A 136 20.15 -1.66 39.52
C PRO A 136 21.26 -1.07 38.63
N ASP A 137 22.51 -1.48 38.84
CA ASP A 137 23.65 -0.96 38.08
C ASP A 137 23.60 -1.44 36.62
N GLY A 138 23.33 -2.73 36.40
CA GLY A 138 23.19 -3.30 35.06
C GLY A 138 22.01 -2.74 34.28
N ILE A 139 20.90 -2.41 34.97
CA ILE A 139 19.75 -1.75 34.35
C ILE A 139 20.14 -0.35 33.88
N SER A 140 20.82 0.41 34.73
CA SER A 140 21.27 1.77 34.41
C SER A 140 22.23 1.79 33.22
N GLU A 141 23.17 0.84 33.15
CA GLU A 141 24.09 0.68 32.02
C GLU A 141 23.37 0.31 30.72
N THR A 142 22.39 -0.58 30.78
CA THR A 142 21.57 -0.98 29.62
C THR A 142 20.72 0.18 29.10
N ILE A 143 20.16 0.99 29.99
CA ILE A 143 19.41 2.18 29.60
C ILE A 143 20.35 3.22 28.97
N ALA A 144 21.53 3.43 29.53
CA ALA A 144 22.53 4.35 28.98
C ALA A 144 22.97 3.94 27.56
N SER A 145 23.21 2.64 27.32
CA SER A 145 23.58 2.14 25.99
C SER A 145 22.46 2.30 24.96
N ARG A 146 21.20 2.09 25.36
CA ARG A 146 20.02 2.34 24.51
C ARG A 146 19.85 3.82 24.15
N THR A 147 20.04 4.72 25.10
CA THR A 147 20.00 6.16 24.86
C THR A 147 21.14 6.60 23.93
N ALA A 148 22.34 6.07 24.13
CA ALA A 148 23.50 6.33 23.27
C ALA A 148 23.26 5.81 21.83
N PHE A 149 22.61 4.66 21.67
CA PHE A 149 22.23 4.15 20.35
C PHE A 149 21.30 5.12 19.62
N LEU A 150 20.23 5.60 20.25
CA LEU A 150 19.33 6.58 19.60
C LEU A 150 20.04 7.88 19.24
N ALA A 151 20.97 8.34 20.09
CA ALA A 151 21.79 9.53 19.81
C ALA A 151 22.81 9.34 18.67
N SER A 152 23.12 8.09 18.28
CA SER A 152 24.01 7.79 17.16
C SER A 152 23.34 7.84 15.78
N LEU A 153 22.00 7.96 15.74
CA LEU A 153 21.22 8.02 14.51
C LEU A 153 21.15 9.47 13.99
N PRO A 154 21.14 9.71 12.66
CA PRO A 154 21.06 8.72 11.58
C PRO A 154 22.41 8.05 11.25
N ALA A 155 22.35 6.74 10.95
CA ALA A 155 23.55 5.97 10.57
C ALA A 155 23.21 4.79 9.64
N LEU A 156 24.21 4.28 8.93
CA LEU A 156 24.07 3.11 8.07
C LEU A 156 23.80 1.86 8.91
N ALA A 157 22.78 1.08 8.52
CA ALA A 157 22.36 -0.14 9.22
C ALA A 157 23.51 -1.14 9.44
N GLU A 158 24.48 -1.20 8.53
CA GLU A 158 25.65 -2.09 8.61
C GLU A 158 26.67 -1.67 9.68
N THR A 159 26.70 -0.38 10.02
CA THR A 159 27.62 0.19 11.03
C THR A 159 27.05 0.13 12.44
N LEU A 160 25.75 -0.16 12.57
CA LEU A 160 25.02 -0.16 13.83
C LEU A 160 25.12 -1.51 14.56
N ASP A 161 25.00 -1.44 15.88
CA ASP A 161 24.85 -2.64 16.72
C ASP A 161 23.57 -3.39 16.33
N GLN A 162 23.72 -4.65 15.91
CA GLN A 162 22.61 -5.46 15.39
C GLN A 162 21.61 -5.86 16.48
N GLU A 163 22.04 -5.98 17.73
CA GLU A 163 21.15 -6.30 18.85
C GLU A 163 20.27 -5.10 19.18
N MET A 164 20.87 -3.91 19.27
CA MET A 164 20.14 -2.65 19.49
C MET A 164 19.20 -2.35 18.32
N LEU A 165 19.65 -2.54 17.09
CA LEU A 165 18.82 -2.36 15.90
C LEU A 165 17.57 -3.26 15.94
N ARG A 166 17.73 -4.54 16.31
CA ARG A 166 16.59 -5.47 16.47
C ARG A 166 15.67 -5.05 17.61
N HIS A 167 16.24 -4.62 18.74
CA HIS A 167 15.48 -4.13 19.89
C HIS A 167 14.56 -2.96 19.51
N PHE A 168 15.12 -1.95 18.84
CA PHE A 168 14.35 -0.76 18.44
C PHE A 168 13.45 -1.00 17.24
N SER A 169 13.82 -1.88 16.30
CA SER A 169 12.97 -2.22 15.14
C SER A 169 11.69 -2.95 15.54
N ALA A 170 11.70 -3.70 16.64
CA ALA A 170 10.52 -4.36 17.17
C ALA A 170 9.52 -3.38 17.82
N ARG A 171 9.95 -2.15 18.12
CA ARG A 171 9.16 -1.12 18.76
C ARG A 171 8.63 -0.15 17.70
N LYS A 172 7.30 -0.01 17.65
CA LYS A 172 6.66 0.91 16.71
C LYS A 172 7.10 2.35 16.97
N ASN A 173 7.29 3.11 15.89
CA ASN A 173 7.51 4.55 15.86
C ASN A 173 8.82 5.04 16.50
N LEU A 174 9.78 4.18 16.86
CA LEU A 174 11.06 4.64 17.40
C LEU A 174 12.11 4.88 16.32
N ILE A 175 12.27 3.95 15.39
CA ILE A 175 13.21 4.07 14.30
C ILE A 175 12.52 3.73 12.98
N LYS A 176 12.97 4.36 11.91
CA LYS A 176 12.56 4.05 10.54
C LYS A 176 13.79 3.72 9.70
N ALA A 177 13.61 2.81 8.75
CA ALA A 177 14.62 2.52 7.75
C ALA A 177 14.30 3.31 6.48
N VAL A 178 15.26 4.13 6.05
CA VAL A 178 15.20 4.86 4.79
C VAL A 178 16.20 4.20 3.85
N GLU A 179 15.70 3.66 2.75
CA GLU A 179 16.55 3.12 1.69
C GLU A 179 16.95 4.23 0.73
N ARG A 180 18.25 4.35 0.45
CA ARG A 180 18.81 5.29 -0.49
C ARG A 180 19.67 4.53 -1.48
N THR A 181 19.30 4.59 -2.75
CA THR A 181 20.14 4.03 -3.83
C THR A 181 21.20 5.04 -4.22
N VAL A 182 22.46 4.66 -4.10
CA VAL A 182 23.61 5.39 -4.67
C VAL A 182 23.97 4.71 -5.99
N ARG A 183 24.26 5.52 -7.00
CA ARG A 183 24.53 5.08 -8.36
C ARG A 183 25.84 5.66 -8.85
N HIS A 184 26.64 4.82 -9.48
CA HIS A 184 27.86 5.24 -10.15
C HIS A 184 27.85 4.75 -11.59
N TRP A 185 28.24 5.63 -12.50
CA TRP A 185 28.30 5.34 -13.93
C TRP A 185 29.76 5.37 -14.39
N THR A 186 30.17 4.38 -15.17
CA THR A 186 31.50 4.31 -15.78
C THR A 186 31.38 4.08 -17.27
N LEU A 187 32.18 4.80 -18.05
CA LEU A 187 32.12 4.73 -19.51
C LEU A 187 32.69 3.39 -20.00
N THR A 188 32.00 2.72 -20.93
CA THR A 188 32.53 1.51 -21.58
C THR A 188 33.39 1.86 -22.78
N ALA A 189 34.17 0.89 -23.27
CA ALA A 189 34.93 1.05 -24.52
C ALA A 189 34.02 1.36 -25.71
N ASP A 190 32.82 0.76 -25.74
CA ASP A 190 31.81 1.00 -26.78
C ASP A 190 31.21 2.41 -26.65
N GLY A 191 30.94 2.86 -25.41
CA GLY A 191 30.54 4.24 -25.13
C GLY A 191 31.58 5.28 -25.56
N GLN A 192 32.87 5.01 -25.33
CA GLN A 192 33.98 5.87 -25.77
C GLN A 192 34.14 5.90 -27.30
N ALA A 193 33.76 4.83 -28.00
CA ALA A 193 33.87 4.71 -29.44
C ALA A 193 32.73 5.40 -30.23
N VAL A 194 31.67 5.87 -29.56
CA VAL A 194 30.59 6.64 -30.20
C VAL A 194 31.11 7.98 -30.69
N SER A 195 30.77 8.36 -31.94
CA SER A 195 31.21 9.61 -32.56
C SER A 195 30.62 10.82 -31.85
N SER A 196 31.40 11.89 -31.65
CA SER A 196 30.89 13.13 -31.05
C SER A 196 29.78 13.80 -31.87
N ASP A 197 29.78 13.56 -33.19
CA ASP A 197 28.75 14.09 -34.09
C ASP A 197 27.38 13.42 -33.85
N ASP A 198 27.38 12.17 -33.39
CA ASP A 198 26.18 11.39 -33.08
C ASP A 198 25.59 11.76 -31.69
N LEU A 199 26.33 12.51 -30.88
CA LEU A 199 25.93 12.94 -29.53
C LEU A 199 25.40 14.38 -29.49
N GLN A 200 25.02 14.92 -30.64
CA GLN A 200 24.34 16.19 -30.72
C GLN A 200 22.85 15.99 -30.44
N GLU A 201 22.29 16.83 -29.57
CA GLU A 201 20.86 16.82 -29.34
C GLU A 201 20.13 17.25 -30.60
N SER A 202 19.11 16.47 -30.98
CA SER A 202 18.24 16.79 -32.10
C SER A 202 16.85 17.13 -31.57
N VAL A 203 16.14 18.02 -32.26
CA VAL A 203 14.74 18.27 -31.92
C VAL A 203 13.94 17.07 -32.44
N VAL A 204 13.57 16.18 -31.52
CA VAL A 204 12.72 15.02 -31.82
C VAL A 204 11.26 15.42 -31.60
N ILE A 205 10.46 15.30 -32.65
CA ILE A 205 9.02 15.59 -32.62
C ILE A 205 8.29 14.35 -32.13
N THR A 206 7.55 14.49 -31.02
CA THR A 206 6.71 13.43 -30.45
C THR A 206 5.32 13.41 -31.06
N ASP A 207 4.73 14.60 -31.23
CA ASP A 207 3.36 14.77 -31.69
C ASP A 207 3.33 15.72 -32.88
N ILE A 208 2.58 15.33 -33.91
CA ILE A 208 2.35 16.17 -35.08
C ILE A 208 1.26 17.19 -34.72
N THR A 209 1.64 18.46 -34.56
CA THR A 209 0.70 19.54 -34.27
C THR A 209 0.31 20.30 -35.55
N PRO A 210 -0.88 20.93 -35.59
CA PRO A 210 -1.27 21.80 -36.70
C PRO A 210 -0.27 22.93 -36.96
N GLU A 211 0.35 23.47 -35.92
CA GLU A 211 1.35 24.55 -36.00
C GLU A 211 2.63 24.07 -36.67
N LEU A 212 3.09 22.87 -36.33
CA LEU A 212 4.24 22.23 -36.97
C LEU A 212 4.00 22.05 -38.48
N LEU A 213 2.79 21.61 -38.85
CA LEU A 213 2.41 21.39 -40.26
C LEU A 213 2.28 22.67 -41.08
N GLN A 214 2.07 23.82 -40.43
CA GLN A 214 2.04 25.14 -41.09
C GLN A 214 3.44 25.64 -41.46
N GLY A 215 4.49 25.15 -40.79
CA GLY A 215 5.89 25.44 -41.09
C GLY A 215 6.53 24.45 -42.08
N GLU A 216 7.83 24.61 -42.31
CA GLU A 216 8.65 23.65 -43.06
C GLU A 216 9.58 22.82 -42.17
N GLU A 217 9.61 23.11 -40.87
CA GLU A 217 10.52 22.50 -39.89
C GLU A 217 10.36 20.96 -39.80
N TRP A 218 9.14 20.46 -40.02
CA TRP A 218 8.85 19.02 -40.03
C TRP A 218 9.55 18.24 -41.14
N LYS A 219 9.99 18.91 -42.23
CA LYS A 219 10.66 18.24 -43.36
C LYS A 219 12.04 17.72 -43.00
N THR A 220 12.71 18.38 -42.04
CA THR A 220 14.06 18.03 -41.58
C THR A 220 14.08 17.55 -40.13
N ALA A 221 12.91 17.42 -39.50
CA ALA A 221 12.79 16.98 -38.13
C ALA A 221 12.94 15.46 -38.00
N GLU A 222 13.50 15.03 -36.87
CA GLU A 222 13.46 13.63 -36.47
C GLU A 222 12.16 13.36 -35.72
N PHE A 223 11.50 12.24 -36.02
CA PHE A 223 10.26 11.84 -35.36
C PHE A 223 10.54 10.68 -34.42
N ARG A 224 9.97 10.74 -33.21
CA ARG A 224 10.02 9.59 -32.30
C ARG A 224 9.31 8.40 -32.95
N SER A 225 9.98 7.25 -32.99
CA SER A 225 9.37 6.02 -33.50
C SER A 225 8.17 5.62 -32.63
N PHE A 226 7.05 5.29 -33.28
CA PHE A 226 5.86 4.79 -32.59
C PHE A 226 5.94 3.27 -32.45
N ASP A 227 5.97 2.79 -31.22
CA ASP A 227 5.97 1.36 -30.94
C ASP A 227 4.55 0.79 -31.11
N VAL A 228 4.35 0.09 -32.23
CA VAL A 228 3.08 -0.56 -32.60
C VAL A 228 2.73 -1.77 -31.72
N THR A 229 3.63 -2.20 -30.83
CA THR A 229 3.40 -3.30 -29.88
C THR A 229 2.81 -2.83 -28.56
N LEU A 230 2.86 -1.52 -28.28
CA LEU A 230 2.27 -0.95 -27.07
C LEU A 230 0.75 -1.07 -27.07
N GLU A 231 0.19 -1.27 -25.87
CA GLU A 231 -1.26 -1.27 -25.70
C GLU A 231 -1.84 0.10 -26.07
N ALA A 232 -2.78 0.09 -27.02
CA ALA A 232 -3.51 1.28 -27.39
C ALA A 232 -4.47 1.69 -26.28
N ALA A 233 -4.57 2.99 -26.02
CA ALA A 233 -5.58 3.53 -25.13
C ALA A 233 -6.98 3.18 -25.64
N THR A 234 -7.68 2.29 -24.93
CA THR A 234 -9.04 1.92 -25.27
C THR A 234 -9.98 3.05 -24.83
N PRO A 235 -10.82 3.62 -25.73
CA PRO A 235 -11.76 4.66 -25.34
C PRO A 235 -12.71 4.13 -24.26
N ARG A 236 -13.00 4.95 -23.26
CA ARG A 236 -13.95 4.60 -22.21
C ARG A 236 -15.36 4.61 -22.79
N THR A 237 -16.01 3.44 -22.83
CA THR A 237 -17.40 3.30 -23.27
C THR A 237 -18.32 2.96 -22.10
N GLY A 238 -19.62 3.28 -22.22
CA GLY A 238 -20.63 2.74 -21.31
C GLY A 238 -20.69 1.22 -21.42
N ARG A 239 -20.90 0.52 -20.30
CA ARG A 239 -21.07 -0.94 -20.23
C ARG A 239 -22.33 -1.26 -19.45
N SER A 240 -23.11 -2.22 -19.94
CA SER A 240 -24.25 -2.75 -19.19
C SER A 240 -23.77 -3.50 -17.96
N HIS A 241 -24.59 -3.50 -16.90
CA HIS A 241 -24.30 -4.30 -15.72
C HIS A 241 -24.30 -5.79 -16.09
N PRO A 242 -23.29 -6.59 -15.71
CA PRO A 242 -23.18 -7.99 -16.13
C PRO A 242 -24.43 -8.83 -15.83
N MET A 243 -25.05 -8.62 -14.67
CA MET A 243 -26.29 -9.33 -14.31
C MET A 243 -27.47 -8.97 -15.21
N GLN A 244 -27.61 -7.70 -15.63
CA GLN A 244 -28.69 -7.30 -16.54
C GLN A 244 -28.48 -7.92 -17.93
N ALA A 245 -27.23 -7.94 -18.42
CA ALA A 245 -26.91 -8.60 -19.68
C ALA A 245 -27.24 -10.11 -19.65
N LEU A 246 -27.01 -10.76 -18.51
CA LEU A 246 -27.38 -12.17 -18.32
C LEU A 246 -28.90 -12.36 -18.26
N ILE A 247 -29.62 -11.53 -17.50
CA ILE A 247 -31.08 -11.56 -17.41
C ILE A 247 -31.71 -11.41 -18.81
N GLU A 248 -31.27 -10.43 -19.59
CA GLU A 248 -31.79 -10.21 -20.95
C GLU A 248 -31.49 -11.38 -21.88
N ARG A 249 -30.32 -12.01 -21.73
CA ARG A 249 -29.99 -13.22 -22.50
C ARG A 249 -30.92 -14.38 -22.16
N ILE A 250 -31.17 -14.62 -20.87
CA ILE A 250 -32.07 -15.71 -20.43
C ILE A 250 -33.49 -15.41 -20.90
N ARG A 251 -33.95 -14.17 -20.73
CA ARG A 251 -35.26 -13.69 -21.20
C ARG A 251 -35.45 -13.95 -22.69
N ALA A 252 -34.47 -13.59 -23.52
CA ALA A 252 -34.51 -13.84 -24.96
C ALA A 252 -34.70 -15.33 -25.29
N ILE A 253 -33.98 -16.23 -24.60
CA ILE A 253 -34.10 -17.67 -24.80
C ILE A 253 -35.52 -18.17 -24.50
N PHE A 254 -36.12 -17.75 -23.38
CA PHE A 254 -37.49 -18.16 -23.04
C PHE A 254 -38.53 -17.63 -24.04
N LEU A 255 -38.37 -16.39 -24.49
CA LEU A 255 -39.25 -15.80 -25.51
C LEU A 255 -39.14 -16.56 -26.86
N GLU A 256 -37.93 -16.96 -27.26
CA GLU A 256 -37.70 -17.77 -28.47
C GLU A 256 -38.35 -19.15 -28.38
N MET A 257 -38.45 -19.72 -27.18
CA MET A 257 -39.17 -20.97 -26.92
C MET A 257 -40.70 -20.81 -26.92
N GLY A 258 -41.21 -19.59 -27.04
CA GLY A 258 -42.63 -19.28 -27.06
C GLY A 258 -43.26 -19.08 -25.67
N PHE A 259 -42.45 -18.91 -24.62
CA PHE A 259 -42.96 -18.53 -23.30
C PHE A 259 -43.37 -17.05 -23.29
N SER A 260 -44.35 -16.71 -22.46
CA SER A 260 -44.73 -15.33 -22.16
C SER A 260 -44.13 -14.89 -20.82
N GLU A 261 -43.66 -13.64 -20.77
CA GLU A 261 -43.14 -13.02 -19.56
C GLU A 261 -44.29 -12.55 -18.65
N LEU A 262 -44.20 -12.86 -17.36
CA LEU A 262 -45.07 -12.33 -16.31
C LEU A 262 -44.28 -11.33 -15.48
N VAL A 263 -44.86 -10.15 -15.24
CA VAL A 263 -44.29 -9.11 -14.40
C VAL A 263 -45.23 -8.88 -13.24
N ASP A 264 -44.69 -8.93 -12.03
CA ASP A 264 -45.43 -8.80 -10.77
C ASP A 264 -44.65 -7.92 -9.79
N ASP A 265 -45.31 -7.48 -8.74
CA ASP A 265 -44.73 -6.66 -7.68
C ASP A 265 -43.84 -7.49 -6.74
N TYR A 266 -42.90 -6.81 -6.09
CA TYR A 266 -41.98 -7.45 -5.13
C TYR A 266 -42.68 -7.94 -3.86
N VAL A 267 -43.79 -7.29 -3.49
CA VAL A 267 -44.55 -7.63 -2.29
C VAL A 267 -45.62 -8.63 -2.66
N GLN A 268 -45.55 -9.82 -2.07
CA GLN A 268 -46.51 -10.90 -2.28
C GLN A 268 -47.16 -11.30 -0.97
N SER A 269 -48.43 -11.69 -1.03
CA SER A 269 -49.12 -12.22 0.15
C SER A 269 -48.53 -13.59 0.52
N ALA A 270 -48.51 -13.93 1.82
CA ALA A 270 -48.13 -15.27 2.27
C ALA A 270 -49.01 -16.37 1.64
N GLY A 271 -50.26 -16.01 1.34
CA GLY A 271 -51.19 -16.80 0.54
C GLY A 271 -50.61 -17.24 -0.80
N TRP A 272 -50.26 -16.29 -1.67
CA TRP A 272 -49.75 -16.61 -3.00
C TRP A 272 -48.32 -17.17 -2.99
N ASN A 273 -47.46 -16.66 -2.10
CA ASN A 273 -46.06 -17.06 -2.07
C ASN A 273 -45.85 -18.45 -1.45
N MET A 274 -46.76 -18.91 -0.58
CA MET A 274 -46.58 -20.14 0.19
C MET A 274 -47.82 -21.05 0.20
N ASP A 275 -49.00 -20.56 0.59
CA ASP A 275 -50.21 -21.39 0.74
C ASP A 275 -50.65 -22.00 -0.60
N ALA A 276 -50.64 -21.20 -1.66
CA ALA A 276 -50.98 -21.59 -3.03
C ALA A 276 -50.04 -22.66 -3.59
N LEU A 277 -48.80 -22.69 -3.12
CA LEU A 277 -47.76 -23.66 -3.50
C LEU A 277 -47.75 -24.90 -2.60
N PHE A 278 -48.77 -25.04 -1.73
CA PHE A 278 -48.93 -26.15 -0.79
C PHE A 278 -47.76 -26.28 0.21
N ILE A 279 -47.19 -25.15 0.64
CA ILE A 279 -46.16 -25.10 1.69
C ILE A 279 -46.84 -25.00 3.07
N PRO A 280 -46.57 -25.92 4.02
CA PRO A 280 -47.18 -25.90 5.36
C PRO A 280 -46.92 -24.62 6.16
N GLN A 281 -47.77 -24.33 7.14
CA GLN A 281 -47.66 -23.15 8.00
C GLN A 281 -46.45 -23.20 8.95
N ASP A 282 -46.06 -24.39 9.37
CA ASP A 282 -44.92 -24.65 10.26
C ASP A 282 -43.60 -24.84 9.49
N HIS A 283 -43.60 -24.59 8.18
CA HIS A 283 -42.42 -24.75 7.35
C HIS A 283 -41.35 -23.70 7.72
N PRO A 284 -40.08 -24.08 8.00
CA PRO A 284 -39.03 -23.16 8.41
C PRO A 284 -38.84 -21.94 7.50
N ALA A 285 -39.03 -22.09 6.19
CA ALA A 285 -38.93 -20.96 5.25
C ALA A 285 -39.92 -19.81 5.53
N ARG A 286 -40.98 -20.04 6.33
CA ARG A 286 -41.92 -18.98 6.76
C ARG A 286 -41.45 -18.23 8.00
N GLU A 287 -40.34 -18.62 8.62
CA GLU A 287 -39.81 -17.93 9.78
C GLU A 287 -39.21 -16.57 9.42
N MET A 288 -39.16 -15.65 10.39
CA MET A 288 -38.65 -14.28 10.18
C MET A 288 -37.17 -14.22 9.80
N GLN A 289 -36.41 -15.29 10.03
CA GLN A 289 -34.99 -15.32 9.67
C GLN A 289 -34.78 -15.58 8.17
N ASP A 290 -35.76 -16.23 7.52
CA ASP A 290 -35.68 -16.63 6.11
C ASP A 290 -36.56 -15.78 5.19
N THR A 291 -37.70 -15.28 5.69
CA THR A 291 -38.65 -14.45 4.93
C THR A 291 -38.84 -13.07 5.56
N PHE A 292 -38.70 -12.02 4.74
CA PHE A 292 -39.02 -10.66 5.16
C PHE A 292 -40.54 -10.42 5.15
N TYR A 293 -41.14 -10.35 6.33
CA TYR A 293 -42.51 -9.88 6.51
C TYR A 293 -42.55 -8.36 6.64
N LEU A 294 -43.64 -7.77 6.16
CA LEU A 294 -43.83 -6.34 6.18
C LEU A 294 -44.71 -5.91 7.35
N ASP A 295 -44.32 -4.81 8.00
CA ASP A 295 -45.19 -4.15 8.98
C ASP A 295 -46.26 -3.29 8.30
N GLN A 296 -45.97 -2.74 7.11
CA GLN A 296 -46.86 -1.87 6.33
C GLN A 296 -46.70 -2.11 4.83
N PRO A 297 -47.72 -2.66 4.13
CA PRO A 297 -48.96 -3.22 4.70
C PRO A 297 -48.68 -4.53 5.46
N SER A 298 -49.33 -4.72 6.62
CA SER A 298 -49.23 -5.97 7.39
C SER A 298 -50.12 -7.09 6.85
N SER A 299 -51.11 -6.76 6.02
CA SER A 299 -51.98 -7.73 5.35
C SER A 299 -52.41 -7.21 3.97
N ILE A 300 -52.71 -8.15 3.08
CA ILE A 300 -53.25 -7.91 1.74
C ILE A 300 -54.58 -8.65 1.65
N ASP A 301 -55.59 -7.99 1.09
CA ASP A 301 -56.91 -8.58 0.91
C ASP A 301 -56.87 -9.62 -0.23
N LEU A 302 -57.47 -10.78 0.02
CA LEU A 302 -57.52 -11.90 -0.92
C LEU A 302 -58.96 -12.41 -0.98
N ASP A 303 -59.32 -13.03 -2.11
CA ASP A 303 -60.65 -13.59 -2.29
C ASP A 303 -60.90 -14.71 -1.25
N ASP A 304 -62.00 -14.57 -0.51
CA ASP A 304 -62.41 -15.51 0.54
C ASP A 304 -62.57 -16.93 -0.01
N ASP A 305 -63.05 -17.08 -1.24
CA ASP A 305 -63.24 -18.40 -1.86
C ASP A 305 -61.90 -19.13 -2.03
N VAL A 306 -60.85 -18.39 -2.39
CA VAL A 306 -59.49 -18.92 -2.56
C VAL A 306 -58.90 -19.32 -1.22
N LEU A 307 -59.08 -18.49 -0.19
CA LEU A 307 -58.61 -18.77 1.17
C LEU A 307 -59.27 -20.02 1.76
N GLN A 308 -60.59 -20.18 1.59
CA GLN A 308 -61.30 -21.39 2.05
C GLN A 308 -60.83 -22.64 1.31
N ALA A 309 -60.58 -22.53 -0.01
CA ALA A 309 -60.06 -23.64 -0.80
C ALA A 309 -58.67 -24.08 -0.30
N TRP A 310 -57.74 -23.14 -0.11
CA TRP A 310 -56.41 -23.47 0.42
C TRP A 310 -56.50 -24.09 1.81
N LYS A 311 -57.28 -23.50 2.72
CA LYS A 311 -57.46 -24.04 4.07
C LYS A 311 -57.97 -25.48 4.04
N ALA A 312 -59.00 -25.77 3.24
CA ALA A 312 -59.56 -27.11 3.13
C ALA A 312 -58.55 -28.13 2.59
N ILE A 313 -57.73 -27.72 1.60
CA ILE A 313 -56.68 -28.55 1.01
C ILE A 313 -55.56 -28.83 2.03
N HIS A 314 -55.13 -27.84 2.80
CA HIS A 314 -54.07 -28.01 3.81
C HIS A 314 -54.48 -28.82 5.04
N GLU A 315 -55.72 -28.67 5.52
CA GLU A 315 -56.18 -29.35 6.74
C GLU A 315 -56.71 -30.76 6.49
N HIS A 316 -57.33 -31.02 5.33
CA HIS A 316 -58.07 -32.25 5.07
C HIS A 316 -57.88 -32.81 3.64
N GLY A 317 -56.95 -32.24 2.85
CA GLY A 317 -56.72 -32.63 1.45
C GLY A 317 -57.77 -32.15 0.45
N GLY A 318 -58.82 -31.47 0.91
CA GLY A 318 -59.92 -30.95 0.08
C GLY A 318 -60.59 -32.07 -0.74
N GLU A 319 -60.82 -31.80 -2.02
CA GLU A 319 -61.38 -32.77 -2.99
C GLU A 319 -60.30 -33.48 -3.83
N THR A 320 -59.02 -33.27 -3.52
CA THR A 320 -57.90 -33.72 -4.36
C THR A 320 -57.53 -35.19 -4.16
N GLY A 321 -58.01 -35.82 -3.09
CA GLY A 321 -57.62 -37.17 -2.68
C GLY A 321 -56.27 -37.24 -1.95
N SER A 322 -55.62 -36.11 -1.70
CA SER A 322 -54.52 -36.00 -0.73
C SER A 322 -55.06 -36.18 0.69
N THR A 323 -54.23 -36.67 1.62
CA THR A 323 -54.56 -36.80 3.05
C THR A 323 -53.64 -35.94 3.88
#